data_AF-A0A832HYS4-F1
#
_entry.id   AF-A0A832HYS4-F1
#
_cell.length_a   1.000
_cell.length_b   1.000
_cell.length_c   1.000
_cell.angle_alpha   90.00
_cell.angle_beta   90.00
_cell.angle_gamma   90.00
#
_symmetry.space_group_name_H-M   'P 1'
#
loop_
_entity.id
_entity.type
_entity.pdbx_description
1 polymer ?
#
loop_
_entity_poly.entity_id
_entity_poly.type
_entity_poly.pdbx_seq_one_letter_code
_entity_poly.pdbx_strand_id
1 'polypeptide(L)' 'MPKPGMTGICLKTEVAELLRGKAREANMGINDYLATILLKTPLLAFRAGDAGPNPARSIPI' A
#
# COMPACT_ATOMS: atom_id res chain seq x y z
N MET A 1 13.11 3.23 19.64
CA MET A 1 11.64 3.22 19.77
C MET A 1 11.09 4.40 18.98
N PRO A 2 10.05 4.24 18.13
CA PRO A 2 9.41 5.37 17.46
C PRO A 2 8.94 6.39 18.50
N LYS A 3 9.00 7.68 18.18
CA LYS A 3 8.47 8.72 19.05
C LYS A 3 6.94 8.56 19.17
N PRO A 4 6.30 9.00 20.27
CA PRO A 4 4.85 9.04 20.36
C PRO A 4 4.23 9.71 19.13
N GLY A 5 3.22 9.09 18.53
CA GLY A 5 2.60 9.55 17.27
C GLY A 5 3.30 9.12 15.98
N MET A 6 4.39 8.35 16.04
CA MET A 6 5.06 7.77 14.87
C MET A 6 4.91 6.25 14.83
N THR A 7 4.66 5.71 13.64
CA THR A 7 4.62 4.26 13.39
C THR A 7 5.96 3.79 12.83
N GLY A 8 6.55 2.76 13.43
CA GLY A 8 7.69 2.06 12.85
C GLY A 8 7.23 1.11 11.75
N ILE A 9 7.86 1.17 10.58
CA ILE A 9 7.60 0.24 9.47
C ILE A 9 8.88 -0.56 9.22
N CYS A 10 8.76 -1.88 9.29
CA CYS A 10 9.84 -2.80 8.94
C CYS A 10 9.64 -3.29 7.50
N LEU A 11 10.67 -3.15 6.67
CA LEU A 11 10.66 -3.54 5.26
C LEU A 11 11.92 -4.34 4.96
N LYS A 12 11.88 -5.13 3.89
CA LYS A 12 13.10 -5.67 3.28
C LYS A 12 14.00 -4.53 2.83
N THR A 13 15.32 -4.74 2.91
CA THR A 13 16.32 -3.72 2.58
C THR A 13 16.12 -3.16 1.17
N GLU A 14 15.90 -4.03 0.20
CA GLU A 14 15.73 -3.69 -1.22
C GLU A 14 14.50 -2.82 -1.44
N VAL A 15 13.42 -3.09 -0.71
CA VAL A 15 12.18 -2.29 -0.76
C VAL A 15 12.41 -0.91 -0.12
N ALA A 16 13.13 -0.86 1.00
CA ALA A 16 13.46 0.40 1.66
C ALA A 16 14.37 1.28 0.79
N GLU A 17 15.34 0.70 0.10
CA GLU A 17 16.22 1.39 -0.84
C GLU A 17 15.46 1.92 -2.05
N LEU A 18 14.58 1.09 -2.64
CA LEU A 18 13.71 1.51 -3.73
C LEU A 18 12.85 2.71 -3.34
N LEU A 19 12.19 2.66 -2.17
CA LEU A 19 11.34 3.74 -1.68
C LEU A 19 12.14 5.03 -1.43
N ARG A 20 13.37 4.93 -0.91
CA ARG A 20 14.27 6.09 -0.77
C ARG A 20 14.67 6.69 -2.11
N GLY A 21 14.93 5.84 -3.11
CA GLY A 21 15.19 6.28 -4.48
C GLY A 21 14.00 7.07 -5.05
N LYS A 22 12.79 6.52 -4.92
CA LYS A 22 11.57 7.16 -5.39
C LYS A 22 11.22 8.45 -4.66
N ALA A 23 11.42 8.51 -3.35
CA ALA A 23 11.27 9.74 -2.60
C ALA A 23 12.22 10.84 -3.11
N ARG A 24 13.48 10.49 -3.42
CA ARG A 24 14.46 11.42 -3.97
C ARG A 24 14.09 11.89 -5.37
N GLU A 25 13.66 10.98 -6.25
CA GLU A 25 13.16 11.33 -7.60
C GLU A 25 11.98 12.32 -7.53
N ALA A 26 11.12 12.16 -6.51
CA ALA A 26 9.99 13.05 -6.25
C ALA A 26 10.36 14.34 -5.49
N ASN A 27 11.63 14.56 -5.14
CA ASN A 27 12.09 15.66 -4.28
C ASN A 27 11.38 15.72 -2.93
N MET A 28 11.06 14.57 -2.34
CA MET A 28 10.35 14.44 -1.07
C MET A 28 11.21 13.76 0.00
N GLY A 29 10.94 14.07 1.26
CA GLY A 29 11.41 13.25 2.38
C GLY A 29 10.76 11.87 2.37
N ILE A 30 11.43 10.84 2.88
CA ILE A 30 10.90 9.47 2.89
C ILE A 30 9.56 9.35 3.63
N ASN A 31 9.39 10.09 4.72
CA ASN A 31 8.14 10.08 5.49
C ASN A 31 7.00 10.74 4.71
N ASP A 32 7.26 11.86 4.04
CA ASP A 32 6.27 12.57 3.23
C ASP A 32 5.86 11.71 2.03
N TYR A 33 6.84 11.10 1.37
CA TYR A 33 6.59 10.17 0.27
C TYR A 33 5.72 8.98 0.71
N LEU A 34 6.05 8.34 1.83
CA LEU A 34 5.25 7.25 2.40
C LEU A 34 3.85 7.72 2.80
N ALA A 35 3.71 8.91 3.38
CA ALA A 35 2.40 9.49 3.70
C ALA A 35 1.56 9.69 2.43
N THR A 36 2.15 10.17 1.33
CA THR A 36 1.42 10.32 0.06
C THR A 36 1.00 8.98 -0.55
N ILE A 37 1.75 7.90 -0.35
CA ILE A 37 1.35 6.58 -0.87
C ILE A 37 0.30 5.95 0.04
N LEU A 38 0.50 6.00 1.34
CA LEU A 38 -0.32 5.26 2.31
C LEU A 38 -1.62 5.99 2.65
N LEU A 39 -1.62 7.32 2.65
CA LEU A 39 -2.77 8.13 3.08
C LEU A 39 -3.56 8.71 1.90
N LYS A 40 -2.95 8.87 0.72
CA LYS A 40 -3.66 9.40 -0.47
C LYS A 40 -4.48 8.32 -1.18
N THR A 41 -4.37 7.06 -0.76
CA THR A 41 -5.19 5.96 -1.26
C THR A 41 -6.37 5.74 -0.31
N PRO A 42 -7.62 6.12 -0.66
CA PRO A 42 -8.72 5.29 -0.21
C PRO A 42 -8.47 3.91 -0.82
N LEU A 43 -8.48 2.84 -0.01
CA LEU A 43 -8.43 1.45 -0.45
C LEU A 43 -9.65 1.03 -1.31
N LEU A 44 -10.20 1.93 -2.13
CA LEU A 44 -11.27 1.73 -3.08
C LEU A 44 -10.75 1.59 -4.53
N ALA A 45 -9.55 1.03 -4.70
CA ALA A 45 -9.06 0.62 -6.03
C ALA A 45 -8.63 -0.85 -6.11
N PHE A 46 -8.83 -1.64 -5.05
CA PHE A 46 -9.17 -3.04 -5.27
C PHE A 46 -10.61 -3.03 -5.78
N ARG A 47 -10.80 -3.11 -7.10
CA ARG A 47 -12.10 -3.37 -7.72
C ARG A 47 -12.67 -4.64 -7.08
N ALA A 48 -13.50 -4.47 -6.07
CA ALA A 48 -14.48 -5.45 -5.62
C ALA A 48 -15.56 -5.59 -6.72
N GLY A 49 -15.13 -6.01 -7.92
CA GLY A 49 -15.93 -5.90 -9.13
C GLY A 49 -15.42 -6.69 -10.32
N ASP A 50 -14.49 -7.63 -10.13
CA ASP A 50 -14.24 -8.70 -11.12
C ASP A 50 -14.28 -10.07 -10.41
N ALA A 51 -15.28 -10.24 -9.54
CA ALA A 51 -15.80 -11.58 -9.29
C ALA A 51 -16.71 -11.91 -10.50
N GLY A 52 -16.11 -12.47 -11.55
CA GLY A 52 -16.88 -13.13 -12.59
C GLY A 52 -17.87 -14.13 -11.97
N PRO A 53 -18.99 -14.44 -12.64
CA PRO A 53 -20.00 -15.35 -12.10
C PRO A 53 -19.32 -16.68 -11.75
N ASN A 54 -19.25 -17.00 -10.45
CA ASN A 54 -18.75 -18.28 -9.97
C ASN A 54 -19.76 -19.36 -10.41
N PRO A 55 -19.42 -20.25 -11.37
CA PRO A 55 -20.35 -21.27 -11.86
C PRO A 55 -20.66 -22.35 -10.81
N ALA A 56 -19.95 -22.38 -9.67
CA ALA A 56 -20.13 -23.38 -8.62
C ALA A 56 -21.28 -23.08 -7.64
N ARG A 57 -21.96 -21.94 -7.73
CA ARG A 57 -23.10 -21.59 -6.84
C ARG A 57 -24.47 -22.11 -7.32
N SER A 58 -24.51 -22.84 -8.43
CA SER A 58 -25.74 -23.39 -9.01
C SER A 58 -25.87 -24.91 -8.82
N ILE A 59 -25.46 -25.43 -7.66
CA ILE A 59 -25.76 -26.82 -7.28
C ILE A 59 -26.94 -26.75 -6.29
N PRO A 60 -28.20 -26.93 -6.74
CA PRO A 60 -29.31 -27.09 -5.80
C PRO A 60 -29.11 -28.38 -4.99
N ILE A 61 -29.28 -28.27 -3.67
CA ILE A 61 -29.46 -29.40 -2.76
C ILE A 61 -30.88 -29.93 -2.95
#